data_AF-A0A9R1WW34-F1
#
_entry.id   AF-A0A9R1WW34-F1
#
_cell.length_a   1.000
_cell.length_b   1.000
_cell.length_c   1.000
_cell.angle_alpha   90.00
_cell.angle_beta   90.00
_cell.angle_gamma   90.00
#
_symmetry.space_group_name_H-M   'P 1'
#
loop_
_entity.id
_entity.type
_entity.pdbx_description
1 polymer ?
#
loop_
_entity_poly.entity_id
_entity_poly.type
_entity_poly.pdbx_seq_one_letter_code
_entity_poly.pdbx_strand_id
1 'polypeptide(L)'
;MAVLLSTKEPKQCLDHRSLLPETLPSRSTCGCEKPAKERTSWKHHNPGRRFWNYSNSLTSFKSCDYFLWKDDELPEGTLNQQVDSKENSVELISLRKKVVELEFLLSKEKSVVDKLEKKVTKEKQVMMMLNNKLEASMHQNFMFIVLVVMILLVVALWCFK
;
A
#
# COMPACT_ATOMS: atom_id res chain seq x y z
N MET A 1 -15.85 33.85 -18.54
CA MET A 1 -14.81 34.32 -19.48
C MET A 1 -14.29 33.09 -20.23
N ALA A 2 -14.48 33.06 -21.54
CA ALA A 2 -14.17 31.91 -22.39
C ALA A 2 -12.65 31.67 -22.47
N VAL A 3 -12.24 30.42 -22.30
CA VAL A 3 -10.85 29.97 -22.45
C VAL A 3 -10.57 29.81 -23.95
N LEU A 4 -9.71 30.67 -24.50
CA LEU A 4 -9.25 30.56 -25.88
C LEU A 4 -8.33 29.34 -26.00
N LEU A 5 -8.91 28.24 -26.46
CA LEU A 5 -8.19 27.08 -26.97
C LEU A 5 -7.32 27.56 -28.14
N SER A 6 -5.99 27.60 -27.97
CA SER A 6 -5.07 27.77 -29.08
C SER A 6 -4.94 26.46 -29.85
N THR A 7 -6.02 26.02 -30.47
CA THR A 7 -6.00 25.04 -31.55
C THR A 7 -5.43 25.74 -32.78
N LYS A 8 -4.11 25.71 -32.97
CA LYS A 8 -3.58 25.95 -34.31
C LYS A 8 -3.94 24.72 -35.14
N GLU A 9 -5.08 24.81 -35.83
CA GLU A 9 -5.46 23.86 -36.86
C GLU A 9 -4.34 23.75 -37.93
N PRO A 10 -4.12 22.56 -38.50
CA PRO A 10 -3.17 22.40 -39.59
C PRO A 10 -3.70 23.15 -40.82
N LYS A 11 -3.11 24.30 -41.14
CA LYS A 11 -3.35 24.94 -42.43
C LYS A 11 -2.70 24.06 -43.49
N GLN A 12 -3.54 23.36 -44.25
CA GLN A 12 -3.13 22.62 -45.44
C GLN A 12 -2.38 23.58 -46.38
N CYS A 13 -1.19 23.15 -46.84
CA CYS A 13 -0.48 23.84 -47.90
C CYS A 13 -1.41 23.94 -49.11
N LEU A 14 -1.64 25.16 -49.61
CA LEU A 14 -2.39 25.41 -50.84
C LEU A 14 -1.78 24.57 -51.97
N ASP A 15 -2.59 23.61 -52.44
CA ASP A 15 -2.31 22.75 -53.57
C ASP A 15 -2.19 23.60 -54.83
N HIS A 16 -1.03 23.52 -55.48
CA HIS A 16 -0.81 24.14 -56.77
C HIS A 16 -0.23 23.13 -57.76
N ARG A 17 -0.69 21.87 -57.76
CA ARG A 17 -0.52 21.03 -58.97
C ARG A 17 -1.48 19.85 -59.02
N SER A 18 -2.60 20.11 -59.71
CA SER A 18 -3.36 19.11 -60.46
C SER A 18 -2.46 18.14 -61.25
N LEU A 19 -2.78 16.84 -61.18
CA LEU A 19 -2.35 15.69 -62.01
C LEU A 19 -1.29 14.75 -61.40
N LEU A 20 -1.72 13.76 -60.59
CA LEU A 20 -1.46 12.29 -60.69
C LEU A 20 -1.81 11.55 -59.35
N PRO A 21 -2.11 10.24 -59.36
CA PRO A 21 -2.70 9.53 -58.23
C PRO A 21 -1.67 8.96 -57.24
N GLU A 22 -2.09 8.92 -55.97
CA GLU A 22 -1.62 8.08 -54.86
C GLU A 22 -0.11 8.04 -54.55
N THR A 23 0.34 8.96 -53.69
CA THR A 23 1.30 8.59 -52.63
C THR A 23 0.84 9.21 -51.32
N LEU A 24 0.51 8.38 -50.32
CA LEU A 24 0.41 8.85 -48.94
C LEU A 24 1.71 9.60 -48.62
N PRO A 25 1.67 10.81 -48.02
CA PRO A 25 2.90 11.48 -47.61
C PRO A 25 3.63 10.52 -46.65
N SER A 26 4.79 10.04 -47.08
CA SER A 26 5.64 9.25 -46.20
C SER A 26 5.94 10.14 -44.99
N ARG A 27 5.97 9.55 -43.77
CA ARG A 27 6.07 10.28 -42.48
C ARG A 27 7.26 11.26 -42.39
N SER A 28 8.14 11.27 -43.39
CA SER A 28 9.35 12.05 -43.53
C SER A 28 9.36 13.04 -44.71
N THR A 29 8.28 13.27 -45.47
CA THR A 29 8.26 14.27 -46.56
C THR A 29 7.10 15.26 -46.44
N CYS A 30 7.41 16.55 -46.62
CA CYS A 30 6.38 17.58 -46.76
C CYS A 30 5.84 17.59 -48.21
N GLY A 31 4.66 18.18 -48.43
CA GLY A 31 4.10 18.39 -49.79
C GLY A 31 4.94 19.29 -50.70
N CYS A 32 6.09 19.80 -50.22
CA CYS A 32 7.12 20.45 -51.04
C CYS A 32 8.21 19.47 -51.51
N GLU A 33 7.97 18.15 -51.42
CA GLU A 33 8.88 17.04 -51.76
C GLU A 33 10.22 17.03 -51.01
N LYS A 34 10.35 17.84 -49.95
CA LYS A 34 11.57 17.88 -49.12
C LYS A 34 11.44 17.05 -47.86
N PRO A 35 12.56 16.50 -47.35
CA PRO A 35 12.55 15.72 -46.13
C PRO A 35 12.23 16.60 -44.90
N ALA A 36 11.31 16.13 -44.08
CA ALA A 36 11.04 16.65 -42.75
C ALA A 36 12.13 16.17 -41.78
N LYS A 37 12.54 17.08 -40.89
CA LYS A 37 13.51 16.79 -39.84
C LYS A 37 12.78 16.47 -38.56
N GLU A 38 13.22 15.40 -37.90
CA GLU A 38 12.76 15.07 -36.56
C GLU A 38 13.41 15.99 -35.52
N ARG A 39 12.61 16.48 -34.58
CA ARG A 39 13.02 17.35 -33.48
C ARG A 39 12.34 16.95 -32.18
N THR A 40 12.97 17.30 -31.06
CA THR A 40 12.41 17.11 -29.72
C THR A 40 11.98 18.46 -29.17
N SER A 41 10.75 18.53 -28.64
CA SER A 41 10.24 19.69 -27.94
C SER A 41 10.82 19.76 -26.53
N TRP A 42 11.36 20.91 -26.17
CA TRP A 42 11.84 21.22 -24.82
C TRP A 42 10.95 22.24 -24.11
N LYS A 43 9.76 22.53 -24.67
CA LYS A 43 8.82 23.49 -24.08
C LYS A 43 8.19 22.89 -22.82
N HIS A 44 7.92 23.75 -21.82
CA HIS A 44 7.35 23.33 -20.53
C HIS A 44 6.08 22.48 -20.65
N HIS A 45 5.21 22.79 -21.63
CA HIS A 45 3.95 22.07 -21.84
C HIS A 45 4.08 20.79 -22.69
N ASN A 46 5.23 20.56 -23.34
CA ASN A 46 5.49 19.39 -24.19
C ASN A 46 6.97 18.94 -24.06
N PRO A 47 7.51 18.68 -22.87
CA PRO A 47 8.93 18.33 -22.73
C PRO A 47 9.17 16.91 -23.24
N GLY A 48 10.24 16.71 -24.02
CA GLY A 48 10.67 15.40 -24.50
C GLY A 48 9.86 14.82 -25.67
N ARG A 49 8.73 15.42 -26.06
CA ARG A 49 7.93 14.94 -27.20
C ARG A 49 8.64 15.14 -28.53
N ARG A 50 8.61 14.14 -29.41
CA ARG A 50 9.24 14.18 -30.74
C ARG A 50 8.22 14.60 -31.80
N PHE A 51 8.65 15.36 -32.79
CA PHE A 51 7.83 15.80 -33.91
C PHE A 51 8.66 15.90 -35.18
N TRP A 52 8.01 15.82 -36.34
CA TRP A 52 8.59 16.11 -37.63
C TRP A 52 8.21 17.53 -38.05
N ASN A 53 9.17 18.31 -38.53
CA ASN A 53 8.89 19.60 -39.15
C ASN A 53 9.74 19.86 -40.40
N TYR A 54 9.32 20.82 -41.22
CA TYR A 54 10.09 21.21 -42.40
C TYR A 54 11.53 21.63 -42.04
N SER A 55 12.51 21.05 -42.74
CA SER A 55 13.93 21.21 -42.45
C SER A 55 14.40 22.67 -42.45
N ASN A 56 13.86 23.51 -43.36
CA ASN A 56 14.21 24.93 -43.49
C ASN A 56 13.18 25.86 -42.83
N SER A 57 12.44 25.38 -41.83
CA SER A 57 11.47 26.19 -41.05
C SER A 57 12.09 27.43 -40.37
N LEU A 58 13.42 27.51 -40.26
CA LEU A 58 14.14 28.60 -39.60
C LEU A 58 14.77 29.60 -40.57
N THR A 59 14.76 29.31 -41.88
CA THR A 59 15.38 30.14 -42.91
C THR A 59 14.31 30.61 -43.89
N SER A 60 13.75 31.79 -43.60
CA SER A 60 12.93 32.65 -44.48
C SER A 60 13.43 32.53 -45.92
N PHE A 61 12.68 31.97 -46.86
CA PHE A 61 11.91 32.76 -47.84
C PHE A 61 10.77 31.96 -48.51
N LYS A 62 10.54 30.71 -48.09
CA LYS A 62 9.38 29.86 -48.48
C LYS A 62 9.04 28.94 -47.30
N SER A 63 8.24 29.42 -46.35
CA SER A 63 7.92 28.70 -45.12
C SER A 63 6.86 27.63 -45.39
N CYS A 64 7.31 26.40 -45.56
CA CYS A 64 6.43 25.25 -45.40
C CYS A 64 6.20 25.05 -43.90
N ASP A 65 4.94 25.18 -43.46
CA ASP A 65 4.55 25.05 -42.05
C ASP A 65 4.25 23.58 -41.66
N TYR A 66 4.84 22.62 -42.38
CA TYR A 66 4.65 21.19 -42.09
C TYR A 66 5.09 20.86 -40.66
N PHE A 67 4.17 20.26 -39.92
CA PHE A 67 4.35 19.82 -38.54
C PHE A 67 3.51 18.56 -38.28
N LEU A 68 4.12 17.52 -37.71
CA LEU A 68 3.44 16.30 -37.33
C LEU A 68 4.04 15.76 -36.02
N TRP A 69 3.21 15.49 -35.01
CA TRP A 69 3.69 14.83 -33.79
C TRP A 69 4.09 13.38 -34.09
N LYS A 70 5.21 12.96 -33.51
CA LYS A 70 5.61 11.54 -33.44
C LYS A 70 5.07 10.96 -32.16
N ASP A 71 3.78 11.11 -31.93
CA ASP A 71 3.18 10.33 -30.86
C ASP A 71 3.29 8.88 -31.31
N ASP A 72 4.06 8.10 -30.55
CA ASP A 72 3.95 6.64 -30.65
C ASP A 72 2.46 6.37 -30.44
N GLU A 73 1.82 5.64 -31.36
CA GLU A 73 0.48 5.11 -31.13
C GLU A 73 0.57 4.22 -29.90
N LEU A 74 0.48 4.80 -28.70
CA LEU A 74 0.34 4.06 -27.47
C LEU A 74 -1.09 3.52 -27.53
N PRO A 75 -1.26 2.19 -27.62
CA PRO A 75 -2.60 1.62 -27.67
C PRO A 75 -3.36 2.08 -26.43
N GLU A 76 -4.63 2.47 -26.60
CA GLU A 76 -5.53 3.06 -25.59
C GLU A 76 -5.66 2.25 -24.27
N GLY A 77 -5.04 1.07 -24.14
CA GLY A 77 -4.98 0.27 -22.93
C GLY A 77 -3.86 0.58 -21.93
N THR A 78 -2.80 1.32 -22.29
CA THR A 78 -1.62 1.48 -21.40
C THR A 78 -1.80 2.51 -20.29
N LEU A 79 -2.66 3.53 -20.47
CA LEU A 79 -2.85 4.59 -19.47
C LEU A 79 -3.60 4.06 -18.22
N ASN A 80 -4.68 3.32 -18.41
CA ASN A 80 -5.45 2.73 -17.32
C ASN A 80 -4.60 1.75 -16.49
N GLN A 81 -3.79 0.93 -17.17
CA GLN A 81 -2.88 -0.01 -16.51
C GLN A 81 -1.81 0.66 -15.64
N GLN A 82 -1.35 1.87 -16.01
CA GLN A 82 -0.41 2.64 -15.19
C GLN A 82 -1.08 3.34 -13.98
N VAL A 83 -2.34 3.75 -14.12
CA VAL A 83 -3.12 4.35 -13.02
C VAL A 83 -3.44 3.28 -11.98
N ASP A 84 -3.94 2.12 -12.42
CA ASP A 84 -4.23 0.97 -11.55
C ASP A 84 -2.95 0.47 -10.85
N SER A 85 -1.82 0.45 -11.55
CA SER A 85 -0.52 0.06 -10.96
C SER A 85 -0.04 1.05 -9.89
N LYS A 86 -0.27 2.36 -10.07
CA LYS A 86 0.08 3.39 -9.08
C LYS A 86 -0.86 3.37 -7.88
N GLU A 87 -2.16 3.21 -8.09
CA GLU A 87 -3.16 3.13 -7.02
C GLU A 87 -2.87 1.93 -6.11
N ASN A 88 -2.63 0.74 -6.71
CA ASN A 88 -2.20 -0.45 -5.98
C ASN A 88 -0.90 -0.22 -5.18
N SER A 89 0.05 0.56 -5.71
CA SER A 89 1.30 0.87 -4.99
C SER A 89 1.08 1.76 -3.77
N VAL A 90 0.15 2.73 -3.86
CA VAL A 90 -0.20 3.62 -2.74
C VAL A 90 -0.96 2.86 -1.66
N GLU A 91 -1.91 2.02 -2.05
CA GLU A 91 -2.65 1.17 -1.12
C GLU A 91 -1.72 0.20 -0.39
N LEU A 92 -0.77 -0.42 -1.10
CA LEU A 92 0.22 -1.33 -0.51
C LEU A 92 1.11 -0.62 0.53
N ILE A 93 1.52 0.63 0.27
CA ILE A 93 2.30 1.42 1.24
C ILE A 93 1.46 1.72 2.48
N SER A 94 0.18 2.08 2.31
CA SER A 94 -0.75 2.29 3.43
C SER A 94 -0.95 1.02 4.26
N LEU A 95 -1.18 -0.12 3.60
CA LEU A 95 -1.30 -1.43 4.25
C LEU A 95 -0.05 -1.79 5.05
N ARG A 96 1.15 -1.59 4.48
CA ARG A 96 2.41 -1.82 5.19
C ARG A 96 2.54 -0.97 6.45
N LYS A 97 2.12 0.31 6.40
CA LYS A 97 2.10 1.17 7.61
C LYS A 97 1.18 0.61 8.68
N LYS A 98 -0.02 0.16 8.31
CA LYS A 98 -0.97 -0.47 9.24
C LYS A 98 -0.42 -1.76 9.84
N VAL A 99 0.30 -2.56 9.07
CA VAL A 99 0.95 -3.78 9.58
C VAL A 99 1.99 -3.42 10.65
N VAL A 100 2.86 -2.44 10.40
CA VAL A 100 3.86 -1.99 11.38
C VAL A 100 3.20 -1.44 12.65
N GLU A 101 2.12 -0.67 12.51
CA GLU A 101 1.35 -0.15 13.64
C GLU A 101 0.70 -1.27 14.46
N LEU A 102 0.10 -2.26 13.79
CA LEU A 102 -0.50 -3.43 14.43
C LEU A 102 0.55 -4.29 15.14
N GLU A 103 1.72 -4.52 14.53
CA GLU A 103 2.84 -5.24 15.15
C GLU A 103 3.31 -4.55 16.43
N PHE A 104 3.39 -3.22 16.42
CA PHE A 104 3.73 -2.43 17.60
C PHE A 104 2.68 -2.58 18.72
N LEU A 105 1.39 -2.48 18.39
CA LEU A 105 0.30 -2.65 19.36
C LEU A 105 0.30 -4.07 19.94
N LEU A 106 0.49 -5.08 19.11
CA LEU A 106 0.56 -6.48 19.52
C LEU A 106 1.75 -6.72 20.45
N SER A 107 2.90 -6.11 20.17
CA SER A 107 4.08 -6.13 21.06
C SER A 107 3.78 -5.52 22.43
N LYS A 108 3.07 -4.37 22.46
CA LYS A 108 2.66 -3.73 23.71
C LYS A 108 1.68 -4.60 24.49
N GLU A 109 0.67 -5.16 23.84
CA GLU A 109 -0.32 -6.05 24.45
C GLU A 109 0.34 -7.30 25.05
N LYS A 110 1.23 -7.96 24.30
CA LYS A 110 2.00 -9.11 24.78
C LYS A 110 2.77 -8.79 26.06
N SER A 111 3.41 -7.62 26.14
CA SER A 111 4.13 -7.20 27.35
C SER A 111 3.22 -7.01 28.58
N VAL A 112 1.96 -6.62 28.36
CA VAL A 112 0.96 -6.48 29.42
C VAL A 112 0.48 -7.85 29.87
N VAL A 113 0.21 -8.76 28.91
CA VAL A 113 -0.15 -10.16 29.19
C VAL A 113 0.94 -10.85 30.00
N ASP A 114 2.21 -10.75 29.61
CA ASP A 114 3.34 -11.35 30.35
C ASP A 114 3.43 -10.84 31.80
N LYS A 115 3.15 -9.55 32.03
CA LYS A 115 3.11 -8.97 33.38
C LYS A 115 1.93 -9.52 34.19
N LEU A 116 0.78 -9.69 33.56
CA LEU A 116 -0.42 -10.20 34.20
C LEU A 116 -0.27 -11.69 34.54
N GLU A 117 0.27 -12.50 33.63
CA GLU A 117 0.58 -13.92 33.87
C GLU A 117 1.53 -14.09 35.06
N LYS A 118 2.57 -13.24 35.17
CA LYS A 118 3.46 -13.23 36.33
C LYS A 118 2.75 -12.88 37.65
N LYS A 119 1.72 -12.03 37.62
CA LYS A 119 0.91 -11.74 38.81
C LYS A 119 0.01 -12.92 39.17
N VAL A 120 -0.71 -13.46 38.18
CA VAL A 120 -1.61 -14.60 38.34
C VAL A 120 -0.87 -15.83 38.86
N THR A 121 0.34 -16.10 38.34
CA THR A 121 1.17 -17.21 38.82
C THR A 121 1.60 -17.05 40.27
N LYS A 122 1.99 -15.84 40.69
CA LYS A 122 2.28 -15.56 42.11
C LYS A 122 1.06 -15.73 43.00
N GLU A 123 -0.09 -15.19 42.60
CA GLU A 123 -1.35 -15.35 43.33
C GLU A 123 -1.76 -16.83 43.44
N LYS A 124 -1.59 -17.60 42.36
CA LYS A 124 -1.83 -19.04 42.34
C LYS A 124 -0.92 -19.79 43.31
N GLN A 125 0.36 -19.42 43.40
CA GLN A 125 1.30 -20.01 44.38
C GLN A 125 0.86 -19.71 45.82
N VAL A 126 0.46 -18.45 46.11
CA VAL A 126 -0.06 -18.06 47.42
C VAL A 126 -1.32 -18.84 47.78
N MET A 127 -2.25 -18.98 46.83
CA MET A 127 -3.48 -19.74 47.02
C MET A 127 -3.19 -21.23 47.29
N MET A 128 -2.24 -21.84 46.58
CA MET A 128 -1.82 -23.22 46.82
C MET A 128 -1.23 -23.41 48.23
N MET A 129 -0.39 -22.48 48.69
CA MET A 129 0.16 -22.52 50.06
C MET A 129 -0.94 -22.38 51.12
N LEU A 130 -1.91 -21.48 50.89
CA LEU A 130 -3.04 -21.30 51.81
C LEU A 130 -3.92 -22.54 51.86
N ASN A 131 -4.20 -23.18 50.72
CA ASN A 131 -4.98 -24.41 50.66
C ASN A 131 -4.29 -25.55 51.41
N ASN A 132 -2.99 -25.76 51.19
CA ASN A 132 -2.22 -26.78 51.89
C ASN A 132 -2.21 -26.52 53.41
N LYS A 133 -2.12 -25.25 53.83
CA LYS A 133 -2.18 -24.88 55.25
C LYS A 133 -3.57 -25.12 55.84
N LEU A 134 -4.63 -24.86 55.09
CA LEU A 134 -6.00 -25.14 55.48
C LEU A 134 -6.21 -26.66 55.65
N GLU A 135 -5.78 -27.47 54.69
CA GLU A 135 -5.85 -28.94 54.76
C GLU A 135 -5.09 -29.48 55.98
N ALA A 136 -3.87 -28.99 56.23
CA ALA A 136 -3.09 -29.38 57.41
C ALA A 136 -3.80 -29.00 58.71
N SER A 137 -4.39 -27.80 58.78
CA SER A 137 -5.19 -27.37 59.94
C SER A 137 -6.44 -28.22 60.13
N MET A 138 -7.13 -28.60 59.05
CA MET A 138 -8.29 -29.47 59.12
C MET A 138 -7.89 -30.86 59.61
N HIS A 139 -6.80 -31.43 59.10
CA HIS A 139 -6.26 -32.70 59.60
C HIS A 139 -5.87 -32.63 61.07
N GLN A 140 -5.19 -31.57 61.49
CA GLN A 140 -4.82 -31.37 62.89
C GLN A 140 -6.05 -31.28 63.80
N ASN A 141 -7.07 -30.52 63.40
CA ASN A 141 -8.32 -30.40 64.14
C ASN A 141 -9.08 -31.74 64.21
N PHE A 142 -9.14 -32.47 63.09
CA PHE A 142 -9.77 -33.79 63.05
C PHE A 142 -9.07 -34.79 63.98
N MET A 143 -7.73 -34.84 63.94
CA MET A 143 -6.95 -35.70 64.84
C MET A 143 -7.17 -35.34 66.31
N PHE A 144 -7.28 -34.05 66.63
CA PHE A 144 -7.59 -33.61 67.99
C PHE A 144 -8.97 -34.07 68.46
N ILE A 145 -10.00 -33.93 67.60
CA ILE A 145 -11.37 -34.39 67.92
C ILE A 145 -11.38 -35.90 68.18
N VAL A 146 -10.74 -36.69 67.32
CA VAL A 146 -10.64 -38.16 67.49
C VAL A 146 -9.96 -38.49 68.81
N LEU A 147 -8.87 -37.82 69.16
CA LEU A 147 -8.16 -38.04 70.42
C LEU A 147 -9.02 -37.73 71.65
N VAL A 148 -9.78 -36.62 71.63
CA VAL A 148 -10.70 -36.26 72.71
C VAL A 148 -11.80 -37.32 72.88
N VAL A 149 -12.40 -37.76 71.77
CA VAL A 149 -13.44 -38.83 71.79
C VAL A 149 -12.86 -40.12 72.36
N MET A 150 -11.65 -40.53 71.94
CA MET A 150 -10.98 -41.72 72.45
C MET A 150 -10.74 -41.64 73.96
N ILE A 151 -10.30 -40.50 74.48
CA ILE A 151 -10.11 -40.30 75.93
C ILE A 151 -11.45 -40.40 76.67
N LEU A 152 -12.51 -39.77 76.17
CA LEU A 152 -13.84 -39.84 76.78
C LEU A 152 -14.37 -41.28 76.84
N LEU A 153 -14.13 -42.09 75.81
CA LEU A 153 -14.50 -43.51 75.80
C LEU A 153 -13.74 -44.30 76.86
N VAL A 154 -12.43 -44.08 77.02
CA VAL A 154 -11.62 -44.76 78.05
C VAL A 154 -12.10 -44.39 79.46
N VAL A 155 -12.37 -43.11 79.71
CA VAL A 155 -12.89 -42.63 81.00
C VAL A 155 -14.26 -43.25 81.30
N ALA A 156 -15.17 -43.26 80.32
CA ALA A 156 -16.48 -43.89 80.47
C ALA A 156 -16.34 -45.39 80.82
N LEU A 157 -15.52 -46.13 80.07
CA LEU A 157 -15.27 -47.56 80.34
C LEU A 157 -14.69 -47.82 81.73
N TRP A 158 -13.90 -46.89 82.27
CA TRP A 158 -13.36 -47.01 83.63
C TRP A 158 -14.41 -46.68 84.70
N CYS A 159 -15.26 -45.67 84.49
CA CYS A 159 -16.31 -45.31 85.44
C CYS A 159 -17.43 -46.36 85.57
N PHE A 160 -17.68 -47.15 84.52
CA PHE A 160 -18.71 -48.20 84.52
C PHE A 160 -18.21 -49.60 84.91
N LYS A 161 -16.94 -49.72 85.33
CA LYS A 161 -16.33 -50.98 85.75
C LYS A 161 -16.21 -51.06 87.27
#